data_AF-A0A950Z8Z8-F1
#
_entry.id   AF-A0A950Z8Z8-F1
#
_cell.length_a   1.000
_cell.length_b   1.000
_cell.length_c   1.000
_cell.angle_alpha   90.00
_cell.angle_beta   90.00
_cell.angle_gamma   90.00
#
_symmetry.space_group_name_H-M   'P 1'
#
loop_
_entity.id
_entity.type
_entity.pdbx_description
1 polymer ?
#
loop_
_entity_poly.entity_id
_entity_poly.type
_entity_poly.pdbx_seq_one_letter_code
_entity_poly.pdbx_strand_id
1 'polypeptide(L)'
;MPKSGGGLYRADDHYDRRDIHEDRDSVNVHADLIIEEILHTVKDAGWLKNDATPPLAWARTAFKKSRVANLLEFGRTVHAEMEAILAAARTGVSVRGATLYTTTFPCHGCARHIVTAGIARVVYIEPYPKSRAVELHRDAIVTHDDVTTPECGKRGCTDVHAVRFEPFTGIAPHRFVDLFSLTTNAGIPRDRKTRHSGERIPWDVQNAMPSVQMLPLSYLELEAKALYELKKVIEDEEDQP
;
A
#
# COMPACT_ATOMS: atom_id res chain seq x y z
N MET A 1 -4.31 -8.98 -10.42
CA MET A 1 -4.25 -10.40 -10.04
C MET A 1 -3.70 -11.19 -11.23
N PRO A 2 -2.76 -12.11 -11.02
CA PRO A 2 -2.11 -12.86 -12.09
C PRO A 2 -3.07 -13.87 -12.72
N LYS A 3 -2.96 -14.05 -14.04
CA LYS A 3 -3.75 -15.01 -14.84
C LYS A 3 -2.87 -16.19 -15.27
N SER A 4 -3.47 -17.37 -15.42
CA SER A 4 -2.78 -18.53 -15.99
C SER A 4 -2.31 -18.22 -17.42
N GLY A 5 -1.10 -18.68 -17.78
CA GLY A 5 -0.47 -18.32 -19.05
C GLY A 5 0.22 -16.94 -19.08
N GLY A 6 0.14 -16.17 -17.99
CA GLY A 6 0.83 -14.88 -17.84
C GLY A 6 -0.11 -13.68 -17.97
N GLY A 7 0.38 -12.52 -17.51
CA GLY A 7 -0.39 -11.27 -17.46
C GLY A 7 -1.39 -11.22 -16.30
N LEU A 8 -2.28 -10.24 -16.34
CA LEU A 8 -3.26 -9.97 -15.29
C LEU A 8 -4.70 -10.14 -15.78
N TYR A 9 -5.58 -10.50 -14.86
CA TYR A 9 -7.03 -10.46 -15.09
C TYR A 9 -7.52 -9.03 -15.35
N ARG A 10 -8.35 -8.88 -16.38
CA ARG A 10 -9.04 -7.64 -16.77
C ARG A 10 -10.49 -7.65 -16.29
N ALA A 11 -11.16 -6.51 -16.37
CA ALA A 11 -12.55 -6.37 -15.93
C ALA A 11 -13.54 -7.22 -16.76
N ASP A 12 -13.18 -7.51 -18.00
CA ASP A 12 -13.96 -8.23 -19.01
C ASP A 12 -13.67 -9.75 -19.06
N ASP A 13 -12.75 -10.26 -18.24
CA ASP A 13 -12.46 -11.69 -18.19
C ASP A 13 -13.65 -12.48 -17.59
N HIS A 14 -14.09 -13.54 -18.30
CA HIS A 14 -15.27 -14.33 -17.93
C HIS A 14 -15.05 -15.27 -16.73
N TYR A 15 -13.80 -15.69 -16.51
CA TYR A 15 -13.41 -16.57 -15.40
C TYR A 15 -12.21 -15.98 -14.68
N ASP A 16 -12.46 -15.25 -13.60
CA ASP A 16 -11.43 -14.76 -12.71
C ASP A 16 -11.80 -15.03 -11.24
N ARG A 17 -10.76 -15.20 -10.41
CA ARG A 17 -10.93 -15.39 -8.96
C ARG A 17 -10.31 -14.21 -8.23
N ARG A 18 -10.50 -12.98 -8.73
CA ARG A 18 -10.05 -11.79 -8.00
C ARG A 18 -10.84 -11.69 -6.70
N ASP A 19 -10.24 -11.10 -5.67
CA ASP A 19 -10.85 -10.96 -4.34
C ASP A 19 -12.26 -10.31 -4.37
N ILE A 20 -12.58 -9.51 -5.40
CA ILE A 20 -13.93 -8.94 -5.62
C ILE A 20 -15.01 -9.98 -5.94
N HIS A 21 -14.64 -11.14 -6.49
CA HIS A 21 -15.55 -12.23 -6.84
C HIS A 21 -15.61 -13.32 -5.75
N GLU A 22 -14.64 -13.35 -4.85
CA GLU A 22 -14.58 -14.30 -3.73
C GLU A 22 -15.09 -13.69 -2.41
N ASP A 23 -15.43 -12.40 -2.41
CA ASP A 23 -15.83 -11.59 -1.24
C ASP A 23 -14.90 -11.74 -0.01
N ARG A 24 -13.65 -12.12 -0.25
CA ARG A 24 -12.64 -12.41 0.77
C ARG A 24 -11.32 -11.76 0.41
N ASP A 25 -10.70 -11.15 1.41
CA ASP A 25 -9.34 -10.62 1.31
C ASP A 25 -8.34 -11.70 1.74
N SER A 26 -7.56 -12.18 0.78
CA SER A 26 -6.55 -13.21 1.01
C SER A 26 -5.58 -12.86 2.14
N VAL A 27 -5.18 -11.59 2.25
CA VAL A 27 -4.28 -11.13 3.32
C VAL A 27 -4.92 -11.28 4.69
N ASN A 28 -6.18 -10.85 4.83
CA ASN A 28 -6.88 -10.92 6.12
C ASN A 28 -7.16 -12.35 6.54
N VAL A 29 -7.53 -13.22 5.59
CA VAL A 29 -7.76 -14.65 5.87
C VAL A 29 -6.49 -15.31 6.39
N HIS A 30 -5.34 -15.06 5.76
CA HIS A 30 -4.07 -15.62 6.23
C HIS A 30 -3.60 -15.01 7.54
N ALA A 31 -3.85 -13.72 7.78
CA ALA A 31 -3.57 -13.09 9.07
C ALA A 31 -4.37 -13.77 10.21
N ASP A 32 -5.64 -14.11 9.98
CA ASP A 32 -6.44 -14.84 10.97
C ASP A 32 -5.89 -16.24 11.25
N LEU A 33 -5.55 -17.01 10.20
CA LEU A 33 -4.98 -18.34 10.35
C LEU A 33 -3.69 -18.32 11.17
N ILE A 34 -2.82 -17.33 10.93
CA ILE A 34 -1.58 -17.14 11.70
C ILE A 34 -1.90 -16.79 13.16
N ILE A 35 -2.91 -15.94 13.40
CA ILE A 35 -3.33 -15.62 14.77
C ILE A 35 -3.85 -16.88 15.47
N GLU A 36 -4.67 -17.70 14.81
CA GLU A 36 -5.14 -18.97 15.36
C GLU A 36 -3.98 -19.92 15.68
N GLU A 37 -3.02 -20.07 14.77
CA GLU A 37 -1.82 -20.89 14.98
C GLU A 37 -0.98 -20.41 16.17
N ILE A 38 -0.81 -19.09 16.32
CA ILE A 38 -0.14 -18.49 17.48
C ILE A 38 -0.90 -18.84 18.76
N LEU A 39 -2.24 -18.72 18.77
CA LEU A 39 -3.04 -19.02 19.96
C LEU A 39 -2.96 -20.49 20.36
N HIS A 40 -2.98 -21.41 19.38
CA HIS A 40 -2.77 -22.84 19.62
C HIS A 40 -1.37 -23.12 20.18
N THR A 41 -0.33 -22.52 19.59
CA THR A 41 1.05 -22.68 20.07
C THR A 41 1.23 -22.19 21.51
N VAL A 42 0.64 -21.03 21.84
CA VAL A 42 0.70 -20.44 23.19
C VAL A 42 -0.10 -21.28 24.20
N LYS A 43 -1.22 -21.89 23.77
CA LYS A 43 -1.99 -22.83 24.57
C LYS A 43 -1.17 -24.08 24.88
N ASP A 44 -0.59 -24.71 23.87
CA ASP A 44 0.19 -25.95 24.01
C ASP A 44 1.45 -25.74 24.86
N ALA A 45 2.03 -24.54 24.81
CA ALA A 45 3.13 -24.13 25.69
C ALA A 45 2.71 -23.88 27.16
N GLY A 46 1.41 -23.92 27.48
CA GLY A 46 0.88 -23.70 28.82
C GLY A 46 0.91 -22.24 29.28
N TRP A 47 0.99 -21.28 28.35
CA TRP A 47 1.10 -19.85 28.69
C TRP A 47 -0.27 -19.20 28.96
N LEU A 48 -1.37 -19.86 28.58
CA LEU A 48 -2.73 -19.39 28.83
C LEU A 48 -3.21 -19.82 30.21
N LYS A 49 -3.65 -18.86 31.03
CA LYS A 49 -4.36 -19.16 32.27
C LYS A 49 -5.68 -19.88 31.93
N ASN A 50 -5.94 -20.99 32.61
CA ASN A 50 -7.15 -21.82 32.49
C ASN A 50 -7.34 -22.52 31.13
N ASP A 51 -6.29 -22.62 30.30
CA ASP A 51 -6.29 -23.35 29.03
C ASP A 51 -7.37 -22.90 28.02
N ALA A 52 -7.93 -21.71 28.22
CA ALA A 52 -8.99 -21.15 27.41
C ALA A 52 -8.41 -20.29 26.28
N THR A 53 -8.66 -20.72 25.04
CA THR A 53 -8.30 -19.94 23.84
C THR A 53 -9.27 -18.77 23.69
N PRO A 54 -8.80 -17.51 23.59
CA PRO A 54 -9.69 -16.38 23.37
C PRO A 54 -10.37 -16.46 21.98
N PRO A 55 -11.57 -15.90 21.81
CA PRO A 55 -12.21 -15.81 20.50
C PRO A 55 -11.33 -15.06 19.48
N LEU A 56 -11.31 -15.51 18.23
CA LEU A 56 -10.52 -14.90 17.15
C LEU A 56 -10.79 -13.40 17.00
N ALA A 57 -12.04 -12.95 17.15
CA ALA A 57 -12.38 -11.53 17.06
C ALA A 57 -11.64 -10.65 18.10
N TRP A 58 -11.44 -11.17 19.30
CA TRP A 58 -10.68 -10.48 20.36
C TRP A 58 -9.19 -10.48 20.03
N ALA A 59 -8.68 -11.64 19.60
CA ALA A 59 -7.29 -11.77 19.18
C ALA A 59 -6.97 -10.82 18.01
N ARG A 60 -7.82 -10.75 16.99
CA ARG A 60 -7.67 -9.81 15.86
C ARG A 60 -7.57 -8.36 16.35
N THR A 61 -8.36 -7.98 17.35
CA THR A 61 -8.30 -6.64 17.94
C THR A 61 -6.96 -6.40 18.66
N ALA A 62 -6.48 -7.38 19.41
CA ALA A 62 -5.18 -7.31 20.08
C ALA A 62 -4.00 -7.24 19.08
N PHE A 63 -4.06 -8.03 18.00
CA PHE A 63 -3.02 -8.08 16.96
C PHE A 63 -3.15 -6.97 15.90
N LYS A 64 -4.18 -6.10 15.96
CA LYS A 64 -4.44 -5.07 14.93
C LYS A 64 -3.26 -4.13 14.68
N LYS A 65 -2.50 -3.78 15.72
CA LYS A 65 -1.31 -2.92 15.63
C LYS A 65 -0.01 -3.70 15.39
N SER A 66 -0.08 -5.03 15.36
CA SER A 66 1.08 -5.88 15.15
C SER A 66 1.47 -5.97 13.67
N ARG A 67 2.64 -6.55 13.41
CA ARG A 67 3.10 -6.83 12.04
C ARG A 67 2.28 -7.94 11.37
N VAL A 68 1.67 -8.85 12.14
CA VAL A 68 0.84 -9.96 11.62
C VAL A 68 -0.35 -9.44 10.82
N ALA A 69 -0.93 -8.32 11.24
CA ALA A 69 -2.06 -7.69 10.53
C ALA A 69 -1.66 -6.98 9.22
N ASN A 70 -0.37 -6.90 8.86
CA ASN A 70 0.11 -6.17 7.68
C ASN A 70 0.98 -7.06 6.76
N LEU A 71 0.75 -8.38 6.75
CA LEU A 71 1.51 -9.34 5.93
C LEU A 71 1.09 -9.25 4.46
N LEU A 72 1.93 -8.64 3.63
CA LEU A 72 1.63 -8.42 2.21
C LEU A 72 1.85 -9.69 1.36
N GLU A 73 2.56 -10.70 1.90
CA GLU A 73 3.01 -11.88 1.15
C GLU A 73 1.87 -12.79 0.69
N PHE A 74 0.75 -12.78 1.42
CA PHE A 74 -0.41 -13.62 1.12
C PHE A 74 -1.40 -12.99 0.14
N GLY A 75 -1.16 -11.72 -0.24
CA GLY A 75 -1.97 -11.04 -1.23
C GLY A 75 -1.74 -11.64 -2.61
N ARG A 76 -2.83 -12.02 -3.30
CA ARG A 76 -2.74 -12.49 -4.69
C ARG A 76 -2.41 -11.37 -5.68
N THR A 77 -2.46 -10.11 -5.26
CA THR A 77 -2.20 -8.95 -6.11
C THR A 77 -0.72 -8.86 -6.46
N VAL A 78 -0.42 -8.86 -7.75
CA VAL A 78 0.89 -8.40 -8.24
C VAL A 78 0.90 -6.88 -8.20
N HIS A 79 1.92 -6.32 -7.54
CA HIS A 79 2.13 -4.88 -7.48
C HIS A 79 2.50 -4.32 -8.87
N ALA A 80 2.21 -3.04 -9.09
CA ALA A 80 2.41 -2.40 -10.39
C ALA A 80 3.87 -2.47 -10.86
N GLU A 81 4.83 -2.31 -9.95
CA GLU A 81 6.27 -2.36 -10.21
C GLU A 81 6.72 -3.75 -10.65
N MET A 82 6.23 -4.79 -9.98
CA MET A 82 6.50 -6.18 -10.34
C MET A 82 5.90 -6.51 -11.70
N GLU A 83 4.66 -6.09 -11.95
CA GLU A 83 4.01 -6.33 -13.23
C GLU A 83 4.72 -5.61 -14.38
N ALA A 84 5.23 -4.39 -14.17
CA ALA A 84 6.01 -3.68 -15.19
C ALA A 84 7.27 -4.47 -15.59
N ILE A 85 7.99 -5.04 -14.62
CA ILE A 85 9.16 -5.89 -14.87
C ILE A 85 8.74 -7.18 -15.60
N LEU A 86 7.68 -7.86 -15.12
CA LEU A 86 7.20 -9.09 -15.73
C LEU A 86 6.66 -8.88 -17.15
N ALA A 87 6.01 -7.75 -17.41
CA ALA A 87 5.51 -7.38 -18.73
C ALA A 87 6.66 -7.20 -19.72
N ALA A 88 7.72 -6.48 -19.32
CA ALA A 88 8.93 -6.35 -20.13
C ALA A 88 9.59 -7.70 -20.39
N ALA A 89 9.67 -8.57 -19.37
CA ALA A 89 10.20 -9.92 -19.54
C ALA A 89 9.38 -10.75 -20.54
N ARG A 90 8.04 -10.70 -20.48
CA ARG A 90 7.16 -11.41 -21.40
C ARG A 90 7.27 -10.90 -22.85
N THR A 91 7.59 -9.63 -23.04
CA THR A 91 7.79 -9.04 -24.38
C THR A 91 9.24 -9.09 -24.85
N GLY A 92 10.17 -9.66 -24.06
CA GLY A 92 11.59 -9.75 -24.40
C GLY A 92 12.35 -8.42 -24.31
N VAL A 93 11.80 -7.42 -23.61
CA VAL A 93 12.42 -6.11 -23.42
C VAL A 93 13.29 -6.13 -22.16
N SER A 94 14.57 -5.77 -22.31
CA SER A 94 15.48 -5.62 -21.18
C SER A 94 15.13 -4.38 -20.35
N VAL A 95 15.07 -4.55 -19.03
CA VAL A 95 14.88 -3.45 -18.06
C VAL A 95 16.19 -3.04 -17.36
N ARG A 96 17.31 -3.65 -17.73
CA ARG A 96 18.61 -3.33 -17.14
C ARG A 96 19.01 -1.89 -17.51
N GLY A 97 19.36 -1.09 -16.50
CA GLY A 97 19.68 0.32 -16.66
C GLY A 97 18.46 1.22 -16.87
N ALA A 98 17.23 0.68 -16.84
CA ALA A 98 16.02 1.46 -17.08
C ALA A 98 15.69 2.40 -15.90
N THR A 99 14.80 3.36 -16.18
CA THR A 99 14.10 4.13 -15.15
C THR A 99 12.68 3.58 -14.99
N LEU A 100 12.29 3.26 -13.75
CA LEU A 100 10.92 2.90 -13.39
C LEU A 100 10.19 4.11 -12.82
N TYR A 101 9.02 4.42 -13.36
CA TYR A 101 8.10 5.41 -12.80
C TYR A 101 6.96 4.70 -12.07
N THR A 102 6.70 5.10 -10.84
CA THR A 102 5.63 4.54 -10.01
C THR A 102 4.88 5.66 -9.29
N THR A 103 3.62 5.42 -8.95
CA THR A 103 2.80 6.39 -8.22
C THR A 103 3.15 6.41 -6.75
N THR A 104 3.49 5.26 -6.18
CA THR A 104 3.73 5.10 -4.74
C THR A 104 5.11 4.49 -4.54
N PHE A 105 5.81 4.92 -3.49
CA PHE A 105 7.13 4.41 -3.15
C PHE A 105 7.10 2.86 -3.01
N PRO A 106 8.00 2.13 -3.69
CA PRO A 106 7.92 0.68 -3.73
C PRO A 106 8.00 0.00 -2.36
N CYS A 107 7.20 -1.03 -2.15
CA CYS A 107 7.31 -1.87 -0.96
C CYS A 107 8.63 -2.68 -0.98
N HIS A 108 9.01 -3.28 0.16
CA HIS A 108 10.21 -4.10 0.24
C HIS A 108 10.18 -5.32 -0.71
N GLY A 109 8.99 -5.89 -0.95
CA GLY A 109 8.80 -6.97 -1.91
C GLY A 109 9.02 -6.55 -3.37
N CYS A 110 8.67 -5.32 -3.74
CA CYS A 110 8.96 -4.74 -5.07
C CYS A 110 10.44 -4.35 -5.19
N ALA A 111 10.99 -3.74 -4.15
CA ALA A 111 12.37 -3.25 -4.13
C ALA A 111 13.39 -4.36 -4.45
N ARG A 112 13.24 -5.55 -3.85
CA ARG A 112 14.10 -6.71 -4.18
C ARG A 112 14.06 -7.06 -5.68
N HIS A 113 12.90 -6.94 -6.34
CA HIS A 113 12.76 -7.24 -7.77
C HIS A 113 13.38 -6.14 -8.62
N ILE A 114 13.19 -4.87 -8.25
CA ILE A 114 13.77 -3.71 -8.92
C ILE A 114 15.30 -3.80 -8.93
N VAL A 115 15.90 -4.06 -7.76
CA VAL A 115 17.35 -4.23 -7.62
C VAL A 115 17.84 -5.41 -8.45
N THR A 116 17.20 -6.59 -8.32
CA THR A 116 17.60 -7.81 -9.03
C THR A 116 17.46 -7.68 -10.55
N ALA A 117 16.45 -6.94 -11.03
CA ALA A 117 16.24 -6.69 -12.45
C ALA A 117 17.27 -5.72 -13.05
N GLY A 118 18.09 -5.08 -12.21
CA GLY A 118 19.12 -4.12 -12.63
C GLY A 118 18.54 -2.79 -13.08
N ILE A 119 17.38 -2.38 -12.58
CA ILE A 119 16.82 -1.04 -12.81
C ILE A 119 17.73 -0.02 -12.12
N ALA A 120 18.12 1.05 -12.82
CA ALA A 120 19.07 2.03 -12.28
C ALA A 120 18.39 3.13 -11.44
N ARG A 121 17.15 3.49 -11.79
CA ARG A 121 16.44 4.61 -11.18
C ARG A 121 14.97 4.32 -10.99
N VAL A 122 14.42 4.73 -9.85
CA VAL A 122 13.00 4.69 -9.51
C VAL A 122 12.54 6.11 -9.18
N VAL A 123 11.53 6.57 -9.89
CA VAL A 123 10.88 7.86 -9.66
C VAL A 123 9.49 7.59 -9.10
N TYR A 124 9.19 8.09 -7.89
CA TYR A 124 7.91 7.87 -7.22
C TYR A 124 7.20 9.18 -6.88
N ILE A 125 5.86 9.19 -6.85
CA ILE A 125 5.10 10.41 -6.52
C ILE A 125 4.85 10.48 -5.01
N GLU A 126 4.23 9.45 -4.44
CA GLU A 126 3.82 9.43 -3.04
C GLU A 126 4.75 8.60 -2.16
N PRO A 127 5.08 9.06 -0.95
CA PRO A 127 5.82 8.25 0.00
C PRO A 127 4.97 7.07 0.48
N TYR A 128 5.64 5.97 0.84
CA TYR A 128 5.02 4.80 1.45
C TYR A 128 5.73 4.46 2.76
N PRO A 129 5.31 5.06 3.89
CA PRO A 129 6.04 4.96 5.16
C PRO A 129 6.19 3.53 5.71
N LYS A 130 5.33 2.60 5.26
CA LYS A 130 5.41 1.19 5.65
C LYS A 130 6.51 0.42 4.90
N SER A 131 7.13 1.01 3.88
CA SER A 131 8.19 0.34 3.13
C SER A 131 9.45 0.19 3.96
N ARG A 132 10.05 -0.99 3.88
CA ARG A 132 11.36 -1.31 4.46
C ARG A 132 12.44 -1.45 3.39
N ALA A 133 12.18 -0.96 2.17
CA ALA A 133 13.07 -1.13 1.02
C ALA A 133 14.49 -0.63 1.34
N VAL A 134 14.62 0.62 1.82
CA VAL A 134 15.91 1.21 2.18
C VAL A 134 16.53 0.48 3.37
N GLU A 135 15.74 0.16 4.40
CA GLU A 135 16.23 -0.55 5.60
C GLU A 135 16.86 -1.90 5.26
N LEU A 136 16.24 -2.67 4.35
CA LEU A 136 16.62 -4.03 3.98
C LEU A 136 17.67 -4.10 2.87
N HIS A 137 17.83 -3.04 2.08
CA HIS A 137 18.73 -2.98 0.93
C HIS A 137 19.65 -1.76 0.98
N ARG A 138 20.20 -1.44 2.16
CA ARG A 138 21.08 -0.27 2.38
C ARG A 138 22.36 -0.29 1.53
N ASP A 139 22.76 -1.47 1.10
CA ASP A 139 23.92 -1.72 0.24
C ASP A 139 23.62 -1.49 -1.24
N ALA A 140 22.35 -1.45 -1.63
CA ALA A 140 21.93 -1.40 -3.04
C ALA A 140 20.95 -0.27 -3.38
N ILE A 141 20.33 0.38 -2.39
CA ILE A 141 19.35 1.46 -2.60
C ILE A 141 19.85 2.75 -1.96
N VAL A 142 19.81 3.84 -2.72
CA VAL A 142 20.15 5.19 -2.25
C VAL A 142 18.93 6.09 -2.47
N THR A 143 18.59 6.92 -1.48
CA THR A 143 17.51 7.89 -1.59
C THR A 143 18.04 9.27 -1.99
N HIS A 144 17.18 10.12 -2.55
CA HIS A 144 17.54 11.49 -2.94
C HIS A 144 18.18 12.31 -1.80
N ASP A 145 17.76 12.07 -0.55
CA ASP A 145 18.20 12.87 0.60
C ASP A 145 19.60 12.47 1.11
N ASP A 146 20.11 11.32 0.69
CA ASP A 146 21.42 10.81 1.10
C ASP A 146 22.56 11.39 0.24
N VAL A 147 22.78 12.71 0.32
CA VAL A 147 23.82 13.45 -0.42
C VAL A 147 25.26 12.96 -0.10
N THR A 148 25.43 12.20 0.99
CA THR A 148 26.74 11.76 1.51
C THR A 148 27.12 10.32 1.15
N THR A 149 26.21 9.53 0.58
CA THR A 149 26.57 8.19 0.09
C THR A 149 27.05 8.28 -1.36
N PRO A 150 28.26 7.76 -1.68
CA PRO A 150 28.66 7.54 -3.07
C PRO A 150 27.60 6.71 -3.80
N GLU A 151 27.53 6.79 -5.13
CA GLU A 151 26.58 6.05 -6.01
C GLU A 151 26.61 4.51 -5.87
N CYS A 152 27.41 4.01 -4.93
CA CYS A 152 27.69 2.63 -4.65
C CYS A 152 27.33 2.18 -3.22
N GLY A 153 26.77 3.06 -2.38
CA GLY A 153 26.31 2.72 -1.03
C GLY A 153 27.39 2.43 0.02
N LYS A 154 28.69 2.64 -0.28
CA LYS A 154 29.83 2.44 0.65
C LYS A 154 30.83 3.60 0.57
N ARG A 155 31.46 3.98 1.70
CA ARG A 155 32.58 4.95 1.72
C ARG A 155 33.77 4.40 0.92
N GLY A 156 34.24 5.16 -0.08
CA GLY A 156 35.46 4.87 -0.83
C GLY A 156 35.33 3.96 -2.05
N CYS A 157 34.12 3.73 -2.56
CA CYS A 157 33.92 2.84 -3.71
C CYS A 157 33.53 3.60 -4.99
N THR A 158 34.01 3.08 -6.12
CA THR A 158 33.90 3.64 -7.49
C THR A 158 32.82 2.98 -8.34
N ASP A 159 32.05 2.05 -7.77
CA ASP A 159 31.12 1.20 -8.52
C ASP A 159 29.74 1.86 -8.72
N VAL A 160 29.29 1.98 -9.96
CA VAL A 160 28.03 2.65 -10.31
C VAL A 160 26.86 1.65 -10.28
N HIS A 161 26.47 1.15 -9.10
CA HIS A 161 25.51 0.03 -9.03
C HIS A 161 24.36 0.18 -8.03
N ALA A 162 24.25 1.28 -7.27
CA ALA A 162 23.07 1.49 -6.44
C ALA A 162 21.87 1.98 -7.25
N VAL A 163 20.68 1.49 -6.89
CA VAL A 163 19.42 1.95 -7.45
C VAL A 163 19.00 3.24 -6.76
N ARG A 164 18.82 4.30 -7.54
CA ARG A 164 18.41 5.62 -7.02
C ARG A 164 16.90 5.70 -6.90
N PHE A 165 16.40 5.95 -5.69
CA PHE A 165 14.99 6.21 -5.43
C PHE A 165 14.81 7.71 -5.19
N GLU A 166 14.02 8.36 -6.03
CA GLU A 166 13.81 9.81 -5.96
C GLU A 166 12.34 10.19 -6.10
N PRO A 167 11.89 11.23 -5.38
CA PRO A 167 10.56 11.75 -5.57
C PRO A 167 10.43 12.40 -6.95
N PHE A 168 9.24 12.32 -7.53
CA PHE A 168 8.91 12.99 -8.78
C PHE A 168 8.85 14.50 -8.56
N THR A 169 9.73 15.23 -9.26
CA THR A 169 9.72 16.69 -9.28
C THR A 169 9.05 17.17 -10.56
N GLY A 170 7.85 17.75 -10.44
CA GLY A 170 7.09 18.28 -11.58
C GLY A 170 5.59 18.37 -11.29
N ILE A 171 4.80 18.64 -12.33
CA ILE A 171 3.33 18.63 -12.23
C ILE A 171 2.85 17.18 -12.35
N ALA A 172 2.53 16.55 -11.22
CA ALA A 172 1.95 15.22 -11.22
C ALA A 172 0.49 15.26 -11.77
N PRO A 173 0.01 14.20 -12.45
CA PRO A 173 -1.39 14.13 -12.87
C PRO A 173 -2.33 14.03 -11.66
N HIS A 174 -2.83 15.17 -11.18
CA HIS A 174 -3.69 15.27 -9.98
C HIS A 174 -4.91 14.32 -10.01
N ARG A 175 -5.45 14.01 -11.20
CA ARG A 175 -6.64 13.16 -11.34
C ARG A 175 -6.39 11.69 -11.01
N PHE A 176 -5.17 11.19 -11.12
CA PHE A 176 -4.86 9.80 -10.77
C PHE A 176 -4.94 9.60 -9.26
N VAL A 177 -4.32 10.50 -8.49
CA VAL A 177 -4.37 10.49 -7.01
C VAL A 177 -5.81 10.53 -6.52
N ASP A 178 -6.63 11.44 -7.06
CA ASP A 178 -8.04 11.56 -6.69
C ASP A 178 -8.86 10.28 -6.94
N LEU A 179 -8.56 9.56 -8.03
CA LEU A 179 -9.29 8.35 -8.40
C LEU A 179 -8.93 7.18 -7.48
N PHE A 180 -7.66 7.06 -7.11
CA PHE A 180 -7.18 5.91 -6.34
C PHE A 180 -7.09 6.17 -4.83
N SER A 181 -7.18 7.42 -4.39
CA SER A 181 -7.18 7.80 -2.97
C SER A 181 -8.32 7.13 -2.20
N LEU A 182 -7.99 6.70 -0.97
CA LEU A 182 -8.95 6.24 0.03
C LEU A 182 -9.64 7.39 0.76
N THR A 183 -9.32 8.62 0.41
CA THR A 183 -9.95 9.83 0.95
C THR A 183 -10.26 10.77 -0.21
N THR A 184 -11.49 11.26 -0.28
CA THR A 184 -11.85 12.28 -1.29
C THR A 184 -11.13 13.60 -1.02
N ASN A 185 -11.07 14.50 -2.01
CA ASN A 185 -10.52 15.86 -1.82
C ASN A 185 -11.31 16.69 -0.79
N ALA A 186 -12.51 16.25 -0.41
CA ALA A 186 -13.32 16.83 0.64
C ALA A 186 -13.02 16.24 2.04
N GLY A 187 -11.99 15.40 2.17
CA GLY A 187 -11.60 14.76 3.43
C GLY A 187 -12.44 13.55 3.83
N ILE A 188 -13.44 13.16 3.03
CA ILE A 188 -14.33 12.04 3.35
C ILE A 188 -13.62 10.71 3.01
N PRO A 189 -13.47 9.77 3.97
CA PRO A 189 -12.93 8.44 3.71
C PRO A 189 -13.81 7.64 2.75
N ARG A 190 -13.18 6.94 1.81
CA ARG A 190 -13.79 5.97 0.89
C ARG A 190 -13.50 4.56 1.40
N ASP A 191 -14.38 4.06 2.25
CA ASP A 191 -14.34 2.66 2.66
C ASP A 191 -14.82 1.78 1.48
N ARG A 192 -13.97 0.84 1.05
CA ARG A 192 -14.28 -0.14 -0.02
C ARG A 192 -14.63 -1.52 0.53
N LYS A 193 -14.32 -1.73 1.82
CA LYS A 193 -14.50 -2.98 2.55
C LYS A 193 -14.96 -2.66 3.97
N THR A 194 -15.72 -3.55 4.57
CA THR A 194 -16.12 -3.45 5.97
C THR A 194 -14.88 -3.55 6.86
N ARG A 195 -14.66 -2.58 7.76
CA ARG A 195 -13.44 -2.52 8.60
C ARG A 195 -13.27 -3.72 9.55
N HIS A 196 -14.37 -4.41 9.87
CA HIS A 196 -14.37 -5.55 10.79
C HIS A 196 -14.20 -6.89 10.09
N SER A 197 -15.00 -7.16 9.05
CA SER A 197 -14.98 -8.44 8.33
C SER A 197 -14.00 -8.47 7.15
N GLY A 198 -13.64 -7.32 6.59
CA GLY A 198 -12.83 -7.24 5.37
C GLY A 198 -13.60 -7.62 4.10
N GLU A 199 -14.90 -7.86 4.22
CA GLU A 199 -15.80 -8.13 3.10
C GLU A 199 -16.02 -6.87 2.27
N ARG A 200 -16.32 -7.07 0.99
CA ARG A 200 -16.61 -5.99 0.05
C ARG A 200 -17.88 -5.24 0.45
N ILE A 201 -17.86 -3.92 0.37
CA ILE A 201 -19.08 -3.10 0.46
C ILE A 201 -19.80 -3.17 -0.90
N PRO A 202 -21.09 -3.56 -0.96
CA PRO A 202 -21.83 -3.63 -2.21
C PRO A 202 -21.94 -2.23 -2.82
N TRP A 203 -21.65 -2.14 -4.12
CA TRP A 203 -21.76 -0.88 -4.86
C TRP A 203 -23.13 -0.80 -5.52
N ASP A 204 -23.84 0.31 -5.28
CA ASP A 204 -25.16 0.58 -5.83
C ASP A 204 -25.09 1.79 -6.77
N VAL A 205 -25.41 1.56 -8.04
CA VAL A 205 -25.43 2.59 -9.10
C VAL A 205 -26.40 3.73 -8.75
N GLN A 206 -27.54 3.42 -8.12
CA GLN A 206 -28.59 4.41 -7.86
C GLN A 206 -28.18 5.42 -6.78
N ASN A 207 -27.39 4.95 -5.82
CA ASN A 207 -26.87 5.75 -4.72
C ASN A 207 -25.42 6.22 -4.95
N ALA A 208 -24.79 5.80 -6.05
CA ALA A 208 -23.42 6.17 -6.38
C ALA A 208 -23.34 7.63 -6.83
N MET A 209 -22.59 8.44 -6.09
CA MET A 209 -22.28 9.80 -6.52
C MET A 209 -21.15 9.78 -7.57
N PRO A 210 -21.31 10.45 -8.72
CA PRO A 210 -20.24 10.60 -9.70
C PRO A 210 -19.00 11.26 -9.07
N SER A 211 -17.81 10.76 -9.38
CA SER A 211 -16.55 11.36 -8.93
C SER A 211 -16.19 12.58 -9.78
N VAL A 212 -17.12 13.53 -9.94
CA VAL A 212 -16.91 14.80 -10.63
C VAL A 212 -16.69 15.85 -9.56
N GLN A 213 -15.44 16.11 -9.21
CA GLN A 213 -15.05 17.18 -8.29
C GLN A 213 -14.26 18.24 -9.07
N MET A 214 -14.97 19.22 -9.63
CA MET A 214 -14.61 20.59 -9.28
C MET A 214 -15.54 20.97 -8.15
N LEU A 215 -14.98 21.30 -6.99
CA LEU A 215 -15.76 21.98 -5.96
C LEU A 215 -16.19 23.33 -6.59
N PRO A 216 -17.47 23.71 -6.53
CA PRO A 216 -17.89 25.05 -6.95
C PRO A 216 -17.40 26.13 -5.98
N LEU A 217 -16.68 25.73 -4.92
CA LEU A 217 -16.20 26.60 -3.86
C LEU A 217 -14.91 27.28 -4.30
N SER A 218 -14.94 28.60 -4.21
CA SER A 218 -13.75 29.44 -4.28
C SER A 218 -12.80 29.13 -3.12
N TYR A 219 -11.54 29.52 -3.27
CA TYR A 219 -10.52 29.39 -2.23
C TYR A 219 -10.95 30.03 -0.90
N LEU A 220 -11.65 31.17 -0.95
CA LEU A 220 -12.15 31.88 0.24
C LEU A 220 -13.19 31.06 1.02
N GLU A 221 -14.07 30.35 0.31
CA GLU A 221 -15.08 29.50 0.94
C GLU A 221 -14.46 28.24 1.56
N LEU A 222 -13.41 27.71 0.95
CA LEU A 222 -12.63 26.60 1.52
C LEU A 222 -11.89 27.02 2.79
N GLU A 223 -11.30 28.21 2.79
CA GLU A 223 -10.61 28.78 3.95
C GLU A 223 -11.60 29.04 5.10
N ALA A 224 -12.77 29.61 4.80
CA ALA A 224 -13.83 29.81 5.79
C ALA A 224 -14.32 28.48 6.39
N LYS A 225 -14.48 27.43 5.56
CA LYS A 225 -14.85 26.10 6.02
C LYS A 225 -13.77 25.48 6.91
N ALA A 226 -12.50 25.58 6.53
CA ALA A 226 -11.39 25.08 7.34
C ALA A 226 -11.31 25.78 8.70
N LEU A 227 -11.51 27.10 8.72
CA LEU A 227 -11.61 27.89 9.95
C LEU A 227 -12.76 27.44 10.85
N TYR A 228 -13.92 27.14 10.26
CA TYR A 228 -15.08 26.64 11.00
C TYR A 228 -14.81 25.28 11.64
N GLU A 229 -14.28 24.32 10.88
CA GLU A 229 -13.95 22.98 11.42
C GLU A 229 -12.85 23.07 12.48
N LEU A 230 -11.84 23.93 12.29
CA LEU A 230 -10.79 24.15 13.29
C LEU A 230 -11.35 24.70 14.60
N LYS A 231 -12.25 25.69 14.54
CA LYS A 231 -12.91 26.24 15.73
C LYS A 231 -13.70 25.18 16.48
N LYS A 232 -14.44 24.35 15.75
CA LYS A 232 -15.22 23.27 16.34
C LYS A 232 -14.33 22.26 17.08
N VAL A 233 -13.17 21.89 16.51
CA VAL A 233 -12.22 21.00 17.17
C VAL A 233 -11.62 21.64 18.43
N ILE A 234 -11.32 22.94 18.39
CA ILE A 234 -10.82 23.68 19.57
C ILE A 234 -11.88 23.73 20.66
N GLU A 235 -13.14 24.00 20.32
CA GLU A 235 -14.28 24.01 21.25
C GLU A 235 -14.52 22.60 21.85
N ASP A 236 -14.41 21.55 21.03
CA ASP A 236 -14.54 20.15 21.48
C ASP A 236 -13.36 19.69 22.39
N GLU A 237 -12.18 20.34 22.32
CA GLU A 237 -11.05 20.11 23.23
C GLU A 237 -11.17 20.89 24.54
N GLU A 238 -11.82 22.07 24.54
CA GLU A 238 -12.09 22.86 25.74
C GLU A 238 -13.21 22.28 26.61
N ASP A 239 -14.09 21.45 26.05
CA ASP A 239 -15.22 20.78 26.74
C ASP A 239 -14.88 19.38 27.29
N GLN A 240 -13.62 18.94 27.25
CA GLN A 240 -13.18 17.74 27.97
C GLN A 240 -12.63 18.09 29.38
N PRO A 241 -13.25 17.60 30.47
CA PRO A 241 -12.84 17.90 31.85
C PRO A 241 -11.54 17.21 32.28
#